data_AF-A0A1I3YQJ4-F1
#
_entry.id   AF-A0A1I3YQJ4-F1
#
_cell.length_a   1.000
_cell.length_b   1.000
_cell.length_c   1.000
_cell.angle_alpha   90.00
_cell.angle_beta   90.00
_cell.angle_gamma   90.00
#
_symmetry.space_group_name_H-M   'P 1'
#
loop_
_entity.id
_entity.type
_entity.pdbx_description
1 polymer ?
#
loop_
_entity_poly.entity_id
_entity_poly.type
_entity_poly.pdbx_seq_one_letter_code
_entity_poly.pdbx_strand_id
1 'polypeptide(L)'
;MPRLLVFGDSLSFHGPEGPCAADEPRLWPNVTAAALGGSADLVAGAGWNARDLWWSLIGDPRVWADLHKVDVVVLAVGSMDTLPSPLPTYLRTGLRYLRPDGLRRVARKAYLAAQPRLAVALRGRPTVLPTRLTIHYLDTAVGALRILRPTLPIVGVLPSVHRADSYGGVHTARGPAEAAMREWGQRVGVPLLDLPAVVGEHVLSGRGNPDGMHWGWEGHASVGKAMAALIGPLLAPEAP
;
A
#
# COMPACT_ATOMS: atom_id res chain seq x y z
N MET A 1 24.22 7.41 3.69
CA MET A 1 23.16 7.63 2.68
C MET A 1 21.92 6.94 3.20
N PRO A 2 20.76 7.62 3.29
CA PRO A 2 19.56 7.03 3.86
C PRO A 2 19.12 5.75 3.17
N ARG A 3 18.73 4.74 3.95
CA ARG A 3 18.15 3.49 3.45
C ARG A 3 16.70 3.36 3.90
N LEU A 4 15.79 3.38 2.93
CA LEU A 4 14.35 3.25 3.15
C LEU A 4 13.95 1.79 2.99
N LEU A 5 13.24 1.23 3.97
CA LEU A 5 12.55 -0.05 3.81
C LEU A 5 11.05 0.20 3.61
N VAL A 6 10.54 -0.12 2.43
CA VAL A 6 9.15 0.17 2.05
C VAL A 6 8.36 -1.12 2.01
N PHE A 7 7.34 -1.23 2.87
CA PHE A 7 6.32 -2.28 2.78
C PHE A 7 5.16 -1.77 1.96
N GLY A 8 4.89 -2.37 0.80
CA GLY A 8 3.96 -1.81 -0.18
C GLY A 8 2.94 -2.79 -0.75
N ASP A 9 1.93 -2.23 -1.41
CA ASP A 9 1.08 -2.95 -2.35
C ASP A 9 1.45 -2.60 -3.82
N SER A 10 0.59 -2.93 -4.77
CA SER A 10 0.85 -2.68 -6.20
C SER A 10 0.99 -1.21 -6.57
N LEU A 11 0.49 -0.26 -5.77
CA LEU A 11 0.74 1.17 -5.97
C LEU A 11 2.24 1.52 -5.85
N SER A 12 3.05 0.63 -5.27
CA SER A 12 4.49 0.83 -5.10
C SER A 12 5.35 0.33 -6.25
N PHE A 13 4.84 -0.53 -7.14
CA PHE A 13 5.63 -1.11 -8.22
C PHE A 13 4.92 -1.25 -9.57
N HIS A 14 3.65 -0.85 -9.70
CA HIS A 14 2.99 -0.77 -11.01
C HIS A 14 3.21 0.60 -11.65
N GLY A 15 3.99 0.64 -12.72
CA GLY A 15 4.06 1.78 -13.62
C GLY A 15 2.86 1.82 -14.60
N PRO A 16 2.88 2.73 -15.59
CA PRO A 16 1.79 2.90 -16.55
C PRO A 16 1.55 1.70 -17.47
N GLU A 17 2.59 0.92 -17.74
CA GLU A 17 2.54 -0.26 -18.62
C GLU A 17 2.36 -1.58 -17.85
N GLY A 18 2.32 -1.53 -16.52
CA GLY A 18 2.15 -2.70 -15.65
C GLY A 18 3.22 -2.80 -14.55
N PRO A 19 3.40 -3.99 -13.96
CA PRO A 19 4.40 -4.22 -12.93
C PRO A 19 5.81 -3.95 -13.43
N CYS A 20 6.58 -3.20 -12.65
CA CYS A 20 7.99 -2.92 -12.87
C CYS A 20 8.86 -3.69 -11.88
N ALA A 21 10.15 -3.82 -12.19
CA ALA A 21 11.14 -4.27 -11.22
C ALA A 21 11.24 -3.26 -10.07
N ALA A 22 11.57 -3.74 -8.87
CA ALA A 22 11.57 -2.93 -7.65
C ALA A 22 12.59 -1.76 -7.69
N ASP A 23 13.63 -1.88 -8.52
CA ASP A 23 14.70 -0.91 -8.71
C ASP A 23 14.45 0.06 -9.88
N GLU A 24 13.27 0.02 -10.53
CA GLU A 24 12.91 0.99 -11.57
C GLU A 24 12.93 2.42 -10.98
N PRO A 25 13.82 3.31 -11.45
CA PRO A 25 14.09 4.59 -10.81
C PRO A 25 12.89 5.54 -10.77
N ARG A 26 11.91 5.36 -11.66
CA ARG A 26 10.71 6.20 -11.72
C ARG A 26 9.62 5.80 -10.74
N LEU A 27 9.74 4.64 -10.07
CA LEU A 27 8.80 4.26 -9.03
C LEU A 27 8.95 5.19 -7.82
N TRP A 28 7.82 5.51 -7.18
CA TRP A 28 7.77 6.49 -6.09
C TRP A 28 8.75 6.18 -4.94
N PRO A 29 9.01 4.91 -4.53
CA PRO A 29 10.00 4.62 -3.48
C PRO A 29 11.41 5.08 -3.88
N ASN A 30 11.78 4.84 -5.15
CA ASN A 30 13.08 5.19 -5.69
C ASN A 30 13.20 6.69 -5.94
N VAL A 31 12.11 7.35 -6.35
CA VAL A 31 12.04 8.81 -6.43
C VAL A 31 12.22 9.44 -5.03
N THR A 32 11.57 8.91 -4.01
CA THR A 32 11.75 9.35 -2.62
C THR A 32 13.19 9.19 -2.17
N ALA A 33 13.76 7.99 -2.36
CA ALA A 33 15.13 7.71 -1.95
C ALA A 33 16.14 8.60 -2.68
N ALA A 34 15.99 8.79 -4.00
CA ALA A 34 16.84 9.67 -4.79
C ALA A 34 16.78 11.13 -4.29
N ALA A 35 15.59 11.63 -3.96
CA ALA A 35 15.42 12.97 -3.40
C ALA A 35 16.10 13.15 -2.02
N LEU A 36 16.28 12.06 -1.28
CA LEU A 36 16.98 12.02 0.01
C LEU A 36 18.47 11.64 -0.11
N GLY A 37 18.99 11.44 -1.33
CA GLY A 37 20.37 11.00 -1.55
C GLY A 37 20.65 9.57 -1.06
N GLY A 38 19.64 8.70 -1.12
CA GLY A 38 19.64 7.36 -0.54
C GLY A 38 19.17 6.26 -1.50
N SER A 39 18.82 5.10 -0.93
CA SER A 39 18.24 3.96 -1.66
C SER A 39 16.97 3.45 -0.98
N ALA A 40 16.11 2.77 -1.74
CA ALA A 40 14.91 2.11 -1.24
C ALA A 40 14.97 0.60 -1.49
N ASP A 41 14.67 -0.17 -0.45
CA ASP A 41 14.43 -1.60 -0.51
C ASP A 41 12.91 -1.82 -0.43
N LEU A 42 12.32 -2.39 -1.49
CA LEU A 42 10.87 -2.60 -1.59
C LEU A 42 10.49 -4.05 -1.27
N VAL A 43 9.56 -4.21 -0.31
CA VAL A 43 8.92 -5.47 0.08
C VAL A 43 7.43 -5.33 -0.18
N ALA A 44 6.98 -5.80 -1.34
CA ALA A 44 5.61 -5.53 -1.80
C ALA A 44 5.03 -6.69 -2.61
N GLY A 45 3.70 -6.70 -2.70
CA GLY A 45 2.99 -7.63 -3.57
C GLY A 45 1.63 -7.12 -4.02
N ALA A 46 1.16 -7.66 -5.14
CA ALA A 46 -0.10 -7.26 -5.73
C ALA A 46 -1.28 -7.60 -4.80
N GLY A 47 -2.03 -6.57 -4.42
CA GLY A 47 -3.16 -6.70 -3.50
C GLY A 47 -2.81 -7.00 -2.05
N TRP A 48 -1.57 -6.74 -1.65
CA TRP A 48 -1.16 -6.77 -0.24
C TRP A 48 -1.90 -5.73 0.58
N ASN A 49 -2.20 -6.07 1.83
CA ASN A 49 -2.88 -5.23 2.82
C ASN A 49 -2.04 -5.19 4.11
N ALA A 50 -2.54 -4.53 5.17
CA ALA A 50 -1.83 -4.45 6.45
C ALA A 50 -1.46 -5.82 7.07
N ARG A 51 -2.26 -6.87 6.81
CA ARG A 51 -1.93 -8.23 7.25
C ARG A 51 -0.69 -8.77 6.52
N ASP A 52 -0.57 -8.52 5.23
CA ASP A 52 0.57 -9.01 4.43
C ASP A 52 1.87 -8.27 4.81
N LEU A 53 1.77 -6.99 5.16
CA LEU A 53 2.86 -6.27 5.81
C LEU A 53 3.31 -6.98 7.09
N TRP A 54 2.39 -7.31 7.99
CA TRP A 54 2.73 -8.01 9.22
C TRP A 54 3.43 -9.35 8.95
N TRP A 55 2.87 -10.18 8.06
CA TRP A 55 3.46 -11.48 7.75
C TRP A 55 4.82 -11.39 7.05
N SER A 56 5.03 -10.41 6.18
CA SER A 56 6.36 -10.18 5.58
C SER A 56 7.36 -9.71 6.64
N LEU A 57 6.95 -8.81 7.55
CA LEU A 57 7.79 -8.34 8.64
C LEU A 57 8.28 -9.48 9.55
N ILE A 58 7.39 -10.42 9.91
CA ILE A 58 7.73 -11.52 10.85
C ILE A 58 8.14 -12.83 10.17
N GLY A 59 8.05 -12.92 8.85
CA GLY A 59 8.22 -14.17 8.11
C GLY A 59 9.36 -14.14 7.09
N ASP A 60 9.87 -12.97 6.72
CA ASP A 60 10.93 -12.84 5.72
C ASP A 60 12.31 -12.58 6.39
N PRO A 61 13.25 -13.55 6.37
CA PRO A 61 14.57 -13.35 6.95
C PRO A 61 15.39 -12.25 6.27
N ARG A 62 15.09 -11.92 5.01
CA ARG A 62 15.70 -10.76 4.35
C ARG A 62 15.31 -9.47 5.07
N VAL A 63 14.04 -9.32 5.41
CA VAL A 63 13.54 -8.15 6.15
C VAL A 63 14.26 -7.99 7.48
N TRP A 64 14.48 -9.08 8.22
CA TRP A 64 15.21 -9.01 9.49
C TRP A 64 16.66 -8.56 9.30
N ALA A 65 17.33 -9.01 8.23
CA ALA A 65 18.67 -8.56 7.89
C ALA A 65 18.72 -7.08 7.50
N ASP A 66 17.71 -6.60 6.76
CA ASP A 66 17.59 -5.21 6.30
C ASP A 66 17.25 -4.26 7.46
N LEU A 67 16.42 -4.68 8.43
CA LEU A 67 16.05 -3.88 9.60
C LEU A 67 17.25 -3.41 10.45
N HIS A 68 18.37 -4.13 10.42
CA HIS A 68 19.60 -3.70 11.10
C HIS A 68 20.27 -2.49 10.42
N LYS A 69 19.94 -2.21 9.16
CA LYS A 69 20.71 -1.30 8.28
C LYS A 69 19.89 -0.10 7.79
N VAL A 70 18.57 -0.15 7.95
CA VAL A 70 17.66 0.88 7.44
C VAL A 70 17.59 2.07 8.39
N ASP A 71 17.34 3.24 7.81
CA ASP A 71 17.24 4.51 8.51
C ASP A 71 15.78 4.97 8.67
N VAL A 72 14.84 4.37 7.91
CA VAL A 72 13.41 4.63 8.02
C VAL A 72 12.60 3.47 7.46
N VAL A 73 11.44 3.19 8.07
CA VAL A 73 10.45 2.25 7.55
C VAL A 73 9.22 3.00 7.04
N VAL A 74 8.75 2.61 5.86
CA VAL A 74 7.54 3.17 5.23
C VAL A 74 6.46 2.08 5.14
N LEU A 75 5.33 2.31 5.82
CA LEU A 75 4.14 1.46 5.79
C LEU A 75 3.21 1.94 4.65
N ALA A 76 3.51 1.55 3.41
CA ALA A 76 2.77 1.92 2.20
C ALA A 76 1.66 0.91 1.85
N VAL A 77 0.85 0.55 2.86
CA VAL A 77 -0.32 -0.35 2.75
C VAL A 77 -1.55 0.32 3.36
N GLY A 78 -2.75 -0.24 3.14
CA GLY A 78 -4.02 0.34 3.59
C GLY A 78 -4.96 0.71 2.44
N SER A 79 -4.42 0.99 1.25
CA SER A 79 -5.23 1.26 0.05
C SER A 79 -6.06 0.04 -0.34
N MET A 80 -5.43 -1.14 -0.44
CA MET A 80 -6.12 -2.38 -0.77
C MET A 80 -7.13 -2.82 0.28
N ASP A 81 -6.87 -2.56 1.57
CA ASP A 81 -7.71 -2.92 2.70
C ASP A 81 -9.15 -2.43 2.53
N THR A 82 -9.28 -1.21 2.01
CA THR A 82 -10.55 -0.48 1.86
C THR A 82 -11.40 -0.91 0.66
N LEU A 83 -10.86 -1.76 -0.22
CA LEU A 83 -11.54 -2.13 -1.45
C LEU A 83 -12.65 -3.15 -1.18
N PRO A 84 -13.74 -3.12 -1.97
CA PRO A 84 -14.76 -4.16 -1.92
C PRO A 84 -14.19 -5.55 -2.22
N SER A 85 -14.52 -6.53 -1.40
CA SER A 85 -14.08 -7.92 -1.54
C SER A 85 -15.27 -8.87 -1.38
N PRO A 86 -16.10 -9.07 -2.42
CA PRO A 86 -17.27 -9.95 -2.32
C PRO A 86 -16.90 -11.42 -2.09
N LEU A 87 -15.66 -11.79 -2.39
CA LEU A 87 -15.08 -13.11 -2.12
C LEU A 87 -13.94 -12.95 -1.11
N PRO A 88 -13.94 -13.68 0.02
CA PRO A 88 -12.85 -13.65 0.98
C PRO A 88 -11.47 -13.79 0.32
N THR A 89 -10.49 -13.01 0.78
CA THR A 89 -9.14 -12.96 0.20
C THR A 89 -8.52 -14.34 0.02
N TYR A 90 -8.71 -15.28 0.95
CA TYR A 90 -8.22 -16.66 0.83
C TYR A 90 -8.76 -17.39 -0.41
N LEU A 91 -10.06 -17.29 -0.68
CA LEU A 91 -10.68 -17.93 -1.84
C LEU A 91 -10.25 -17.23 -3.14
N ARG A 92 -10.19 -15.90 -3.13
CA ARG A 92 -9.74 -15.09 -4.28
C ARG A 92 -8.30 -15.42 -4.67
N THR A 93 -7.38 -15.48 -3.72
CA THR A 93 -5.98 -15.85 -3.99
C THR A 93 -5.85 -17.34 -4.32
N GLY A 94 -6.67 -18.18 -3.68
CA GLY A 94 -6.80 -19.61 -3.92
C GLY A 94 -7.12 -19.98 -5.37
N LEU A 95 -7.82 -19.10 -6.12
CA LEU A 95 -8.14 -19.31 -7.54
C LEU A 95 -6.91 -19.70 -8.37
N ARG A 96 -5.71 -19.19 -8.04
CA ARG A 96 -4.47 -19.50 -8.78
C ARG A 96 -4.04 -20.97 -8.69
N TYR A 97 -4.46 -21.67 -7.63
CA TYR A 97 -4.15 -23.07 -7.37
C TYR A 97 -5.22 -24.04 -7.88
N LEU A 98 -6.35 -23.55 -8.39
CA LEU A 98 -7.40 -24.41 -8.93
C LEU A 98 -6.85 -25.24 -10.11
N ARG A 99 -7.18 -26.53 -10.10
CA ARG A 99 -6.90 -27.48 -11.16
C ARG A 99 -8.18 -28.25 -11.52
N PRO A 100 -8.34 -28.67 -12.78
CA PRO A 100 -7.45 -28.43 -13.92
C PRO A 100 -7.52 -26.96 -14.43
N ASP A 101 -6.65 -26.60 -15.37
CA ASP A 101 -6.54 -25.22 -15.87
C ASP A 101 -7.84 -24.62 -16.43
N GLY A 102 -8.70 -25.45 -17.01
CA GLY A 102 -10.03 -25.05 -17.45
C GLY A 102 -10.89 -24.50 -16.30
N LEU A 103 -10.90 -25.19 -15.16
CA LEU A 103 -11.65 -24.77 -13.97
C LEU A 103 -11.13 -23.42 -13.45
N ARG A 104 -9.81 -23.27 -13.35
CA ARG A 104 -9.20 -22.00 -12.94
C ARG A 104 -9.62 -20.84 -13.82
N ARG A 105 -9.56 -21.02 -15.15
CA ARG A 105 -9.94 -19.96 -16.11
C ARG A 105 -11.40 -19.58 -15.98
N VAL A 106 -12.29 -20.57 -15.88
CA VAL A 106 -13.74 -20.34 -15.72
C VAL A 106 -14.03 -19.63 -14.40
N ALA A 107 -13.48 -20.13 -13.29
CA ALA A 107 -13.68 -19.53 -11.97
C ALA A 107 -13.17 -18.08 -11.91
N ARG A 108 -11.98 -17.81 -12.46
CA ARG A 108 -11.44 -16.45 -12.55
C ARG A 108 -12.31 -15.54 -13.41
N LYS A 109 -12.76 -16.00 -14.59
CA LYS A 109 -13.63 -15.22 -15.48
C LYS A 109 -14.97 -14.90 -14.83
N ALA A 110 -15.59 -15.89 -14.19
CA ALA A 110 -16.86 -15.72 -13.47
C ALA A 110 -16.70 -14.72 -12.31
N TYR A 111 -15.64 -14.84 -11.52
CA TYR A 111 -15.34 -13.89 -10.45
C TYR A 111 -15.17 -12.46 -10.97
N LEU A 112 -14.34 -12.25 -12.01
CA LEU A 112 -14.10 -10.92 -12.58
C LEU A 112 -15.38 -10.30 -13.17
N ALA A 113 -16.27 -11.11 -13.75
CA ALA A 113 -17.55 -10.64 -14.28
C ALA A 113 -18.57 -10.30 -13.17
N ALA A 114 -18.49 -10.98 -12.02
CA ALA A 114 -19.40 -10.77 -10.89
C ALA A 114 -18.94 -9.62 -9.98
N GLN A 115 -17.64 -9.44 -9.79
CA GLN A 115 -17.06 -8.54 -8.78
C GLN A 115 -17.61 -7.10 -8.84
N PRO A 116 -17.65 -6.39 -9.99
CA PRO A 116 -18.16 -5.02 -10.03
C PRO A 116 -19.62 -4.93 -9.58
N ARG A 117 -20.46 -5.86 -10.03
CA ARG A 117 -21.89 -5.90 -9.70
C ARG A 117 -22.11 -6.23 -8.23
N LEU A 118 -21.33 -7.16 -7.69
CA LEU A 118 -21.40 -7.53 -6.26
C LEU A 118 -20.90 -6.39 -5.38
N ALA A 119 -19.84 -5.67 -5.78
CA ALA A 119 -19.35 -4.50 -5.06
C ALA A 119 -20.44 -3.42 -4.94
N VAL A 120 -21.18 -3.15 -6.02
CA VAL A 120 -22.32 -2.22 -6.02
C VAL A 120 -23.48 -2.76 -5.18
N ALA A 121 -23.92 -4.00 -5.42
CA ALA A 121 -25.07 -4.59 -4.73
C ALA A 121 -24.86 -4.67 -3.20
N LEU A 122 -23.64 -4.96 -2.77
CA LEU A 122 -23.27 -5.05 -1.35
C LEU A 122 -22.73 -3.73 -0.78
N ARG A 123 -22.79 -2.63 -1.55
CA ARG A 123 -22.32 -1.29 -1.14
C ARG A 123 -20.89 -1.29 -0.60
N GLY A 124 -20.04 -2.10 -1.21
CA GLY A 124 -18.61 -2.20 -0.89
C GLY A 124 -18.27 -3.15 0.25
N ARG A 125 -19.22 -3.93 0.75
CA ARG A 125 -19.00 -4.87 1.85
C ARG A 125 -19.00 -6.33 1.36
N PRO A 126 -18.23 -7.23 2.00
CA PRO A 126 -17.17 -6.93 2.94
C PRO A 126 -15.97 -6.26 2.23
N THR A 127 -15.08 -5.63 2.99
CA THR A 127 -13.83 -5.10 2.46
C THR A 127 -12.74 -6.18 2.44
N VAL A 128 -11.65 -5.95 1.71
CA VAL A 128 -10.48 -6.86 1.67
C VAL A 128 -9.94 -7.11 3.08
N LEU A 129 -9.81 -6.04 3.87
CA LEU A 129 -9.50 -6.12 5.28
C LEU A 129 -10.37 -5.11 6.06
N PRO A 130 -11.12 -5.54 7.09
CA PRO A 130 -11.87 -4.61 7.93
C PRO A 130 -10.95 -3.59 8.62
N THR A 131 -11.38 -2.33 8.72
CA THR A 131 -10.61 -1.23 9.32
C THR A 131 -10.02 -1.57 10.69
N ARG A 132 -10.78 -2.25 11.56
CA ARG A 132 -10.28 -2.69 12.87
C ARG A 132 -9.05 -3.60 12.75
N LEU A 133 -9.03 -4.50 11.77
CA LEU A 133 -7.89 -5.37 11.52
C LEU A 133 -6.73 -4.61 10.84
N THR A 134 -7.01 -3.67 9.95
CA THR A 134 -5.98 -2.76 9.41
C THR A 134 -5.23 -2.06 10.53
N ILE A 135 -5.94 -1.41 11.45
CA ILE A 135 -5.33 -0.76 12.62
C ILE A 135 -4.59 -1.77 13.48
N HIS A 136 -5.18 -2.93 13.77
CA HIS A 136 -4.51 -3.96 14.58
C HIS A 136 -3.16 -4.38 13.99
N TYR A 137 -3.08 -4.68 12.69
CA TYR A 137 -1.82 -5.12 12.08
C TYR A 137 -0.80 -3.99 11.96
N LEU A 138 -1.23 -2.77 11.64
CA LEU A 138 -0.35 -1.60 11.63
C LEU A 138 0.23 -1.33 13.02
N ASP A 139 -0.61 -1.35 14.06
CA ASP A 139 -0.22 -1.15 15.45
C ASP A 139 0.74 -2.23 15.94
N THR A 140 0.45 -3.50 15.61
CA THR A 140 1.30 -4.64 15.95
C THR A 140 2.67 -4.53 15.25
N ALA A 141 2.70 -4.16 13.96
CA ALA A 141 3.94 -3.98 13.22
C ALA A 141 4.80 -2.83 13.79
N VAL A 142 4.18 -1.68 14.08
CA VAL A 142 4.86 -0.54 14.70
C VAL A 142 5.40 -0.90 16.08
N GLY A 143 4.62 -1.59 16.90
CA GLY A 143 5.06 -2.08 18.21
C GLY A 143 6.28 -2.99 18.11
N ALA A 144 6.25 -3.98 17.21
CA ALA A 144 7.39 -4.87 16.98
C ALA A 144 8.65 -4.12 16.48
N LEU A 145 8.49 -3.21 15.53
CA LEU A 145 9.59 -2.39 15.02
C LEU A 145 10.22 -1.53 16.12
N ARG A 146 9.41 -0.93 17.00
CA ARG A 146 9.91 -0.12 18.13
C ARG A 146 10.60 -0.96 19.21
N ILE A 147 10.20 -2.21 19.40
CA ILE A 147 10.93 -3.13 20.29
C ILE A 147 12.32 -3.43 19.73
N LEU A 148 12.41 -3.67 18.41
CA LEU A 148 13.68 -4.02 17.75
C LEU A 148 14.61 -2.81 17.52
N ARG A 149 14.03 -1.67 17.17
CA ARG A 149 14.72 -0.44 16.80
C ARG A 149 13.98 0.78 17.36
N PRO A 150 14.14 1.11 18.66
CA PRO A 150 13.33 2.12 19.35
C PRO A 150 13.36 3.52 18.74
N THR A 151 14.49 3.90 18.13
CA THR A 151 14.69 5.23 17.53
C THR A 151 14.46 5.26 16.02
N LEU A 152 14.12 4.14 15.39
CA LEU A 152 13.92 4.08 13.94
C LEU A 152 12.66 4.85 13.54
N PRO A 153 12.77 5.88 12.70
CA PRO A 153 11.61 6.56 12.13
C PRO A 153 10.70 5.59 11.38
N ILE A 154 9.39 5.73 11.62
CA ILE A 154 8.34 4.98 10.92
C ILE A 154 7.33 5.98 10.39
N VAL A 155 7.05 5.92 9.10
CA VAL A 155 5.98 6.69 8.44
C VAL A 155 5.02 5.75 7.72
N GLY A 156 3.83 6.22 7.38
CA GLY A 156 2.86 5.44 6.62
C GLY A 156 2.12 6.26 5.59
N VAL A 157 1.10 5.66 4.99
CA VAL A 157 0.22 6.31 4.02
C VAL A 157 -1.24 6.20 4.45
N LEU A 158 -2.06 7.16 4.07
CA LEU A 158 -3.51 7.01 4.10
C LEU A 158 -4.01 6.29 2.85
N PRO A 159 -5.15 5.59 2.91
CA PRO A 159 -5.69 4.88 1.76
C PRO A 159 -5.89 5.82 0.57
N SER A 160 -5.34 5.44 -0.59
CA SER A 160 -5.48 6.17 -1.85
C SER A 160 -6.95 6.23 -2.32
N VAL A 161 -7.22 6.97 -3.38
CA VAL A 161 -8.51 6.96 -4.11
C VAL A 161 -8.48 6.00 -5.30
N HIS A 162 -9.65 5.63 -5.83
CA HIS A 162 -9.78 4.98 -7.13
C HIS A 162 -11.08 5.34 -7.85
N ARG A 163 -11.11 5.11 -9.16
CA ARG A 163 -12.32 5.13 -10.02
C ARG A 163 -12.52 3.81 -10.77
N ALA A 164 -11.91 2.74 -10.27
CA ALA A 164 -11.84 1.45 -10.94
C ALA A 164 -13.19 0.79 -11.23
N ASP A 165 -13.41 0.47 -12.51
CA ASP A 165 -14.58 -0.28 -12.99
C ASP A 165 -14.61 -1.70 -12.42
N SER A 166 -13.45 -2.28 -12.12
CA SER A 166 -13.33 -3.61 -11.50
C SER A 166 -13.99 -3.69 -10.11
N TYR A 167 -14.21 -2.55 -9.45
CA TYR A 167 -14.97 -2.42 -8.20
C TYR A 167 -16.30 -1.68 -8.38
N GLY A 168 -16.74 -1.43 -9.62
CA GLY A 168 -17.95 -0.67 -9.92
C GLY A 168 -17.92 0.77 -9.40
N GLY A 169 -16.73 1.37 -9.26
CA GLY A 169 -16.54 2.70 -8.67
C GLY A 169 -16.82 2.78 -7.16
N VAL A 170 -17.04 1.64 -6.48
CA VAL A 170 -17.42 1.64 -5.07
C VAL A 170 -16.20 1.76 -4.17
N HIS A 171 -16.17 2.80 -3.33
CA HIS A 171 -15.11 3.03 -2.34
C HIS A 171 -15.63 3.50 -0.97
N THR A 172 -16.77 2.97 -0.55
CA THR A 172 -17.51 3.41 0.66
C THR A 172 -16.73 3.27 1.96
N ALA A 173 -15.78 2.35 2.05
CA ALA A 173 -14.99 2.11 3.25
C ALA A 173 -13.77 3.04 3.41
N ARG A 174 -13.40 3.80 2.37
CA ARG A 174 -12.20 4.67 2.39
C ARG A 174 -12.25 5.69 3.52
N GLY A 175 -13.31 6.50 3.57
CA GLY A 175 -13.46 7.59 4.53
C GLY A 175 -13.37 7.12 5.99
N PRO A 176 -14.17 6.11 6.42
CA PRO A 176 -14.06 5.55 7.76
C PRO A 176 -12.66 4.96 8.07
N ALA A 177 -12.01 4.31 7.10
CA ALA A 177 -10.68 3.76 7.29
C ALA A 177 -9.60 4.86 7.41
N GLU A 178 -9.69 5.91 6.59
CA GLU A 178 -8.83 7.08 6.65
C GLU A 178 -8.92 7.75 8.03
N ALA A 179 -10.14 7.99 8.53
CA ALA A 179 -10.35 8.59 9.84
C ALA A 179 -9.70 7.75 10.97
N ALA A 180 -9.92 6.43 10.96
CA ALA A 180 -9.33 5.53 11.94
C ALA A 180 -7.80 5.47 11.85
N MET A 181 -7.23 5.50 10.63
CA MET A 181 -5.79 5.52 10.43
C MET A 181 -5.17 6.85 10.88
N ARG A 182 -5.82 7.99 10.64
CA ARG A 182 -5.38 9.30 11.17
C ARG A 182 -5.36 9.31 12.69
N GLU A 183 -6.44 8.87 13.33
CA GLU A 183 -6.53 8.76 14.79
C GLU A 183 -5.43 7.85 15.34
N TRP A 184 -5.24 6.67 14.74
CA TRP A 184 -4.18 5.76 15.11
C TRP A 184 -2.79 6.38 14.95
N GLY A 185 -2.48 6.96 13.79
CA GLY A 185 -1.18 7.56 13.50
C GLY A 185 -0.83 8.70 14.45
N GLN A 186 -1.80 9.55 14.80
CA GLN A 186 -1.63 10.58 15.83
C GLN A 186 -1.33 9.96 17.20
N ARG A 187 -2.12 8.97 17.62
CA ARG A 187 -1.97 8.31 18.92
C ARG A 187 -0.62 7.64 19.09
N VAL A 188 -0.10 6.99 18.05
CA VAL A 188 1.18 6.28 18.13
C VAL A 188 2.36 7.09 17.62
N GLY A 189 2.17 8.32 17.15
CA GLY A 189 3.26 9.15 16.61
C GLY A 189 3.87 8.59 15.32
N VAL A 190 3.02 8.15 14.38
CA VAL A 190 3.42 7.72 13.03
C VAL A 190 2.87 8.72 12.02
N PRO A 191 3.71 9.54 11.38
CA PRO A 191 3.28 10.46 10.33
C PRO A 191 2.71 9.71 9.12
N LEU A 192 1.59 10.17 8.57
CA LEU A 192 0.91 9.53 7.45
C LEU A 192 0.81 10.47 6.25
N LEU A 193 1.29 10.03 5.09
CA LEU A 193 1.13 10.75 3.84
C LEU A 193 -0.31 10.67 3.35
N ASP A 194 -0.91 11.83 3.05
CA ASP A 194 -2.25 11.95 2.47
C ASP A 194 -2.21 11.66 0.96
N LEU A 195 -2.29 10.38 0.58
CA LEU A 195 -2.32 9.98 -0.83
C LEU A 195 -3.47 10.65 -1.61
N PRO A 196 -4.72 10.72 -1.09
CA PRO A 196 -5.79 11.45 -1.76
C PRO A 196 -5.43 12.89 -2.12
N ALA A 197 -4.74 13.62 -1.23
CA ALA A 197 -4.30 14.99 -1.52
C ALA A 197 -3.22 15.05 -2.62
N VAL A 198 -2.37 14.02 -2.74
CA VAL A 198 -1.25 14.00 -3.68
C VAL A 198 -1.65 13.49 -5.07
N VAL A 199 -2.45 12.42 -5.15
CA VAL A 199 -2.78 11.72 -6.41
C VAL A 199 -4.27 11.74 -6.73
N GLY A 200 -5.10 12.38 -5.92
CA GLY A 200 -6.56 12.37 -6.08
C GLY A 200 -6.99 12.83 -7.47
N GLU A 201 -6.55 14.02 -7.86
CA GLU A 201 -6.91 14.61 -9.16
C GLU A 201 -6.30 13.82 -10.33
N HIS A 202 -5.05 13.33 -10.19
CA HIS A 202 -4.39 12.46 -11.17
C HIS A 202 -5.19 11.18 -11.48
N VAL A 203 -5.69 10.52 -10.43
CA VAL A 203 -6.45 9.26 -10.57
C VAL A 203 -7.87 9.53 -11.07
N LEU A 204 -8.57 10.51 -10.47
CA LEU A 204 -9.98 10.77 -10.72
C LEU A 204 -10.26 11.42 -12.08
N SER A 205 -9.33 12.22 -12.62
CA SER A 205 -9.41 12.77 -13.98
C SER A 205 -9.07 11.74 -15.07
N GLY A 206 -8.54 10.59 -14.66
CA GLY A 206 -8.15 9.52 -15.56
C GLY A 206 -6.79 9.65 -16.22
N ARG A 207 -5.94 10.56 -15.74
CA ARG A 207 -4.51 10.61 -16.09
C ARG A 207 -3.69 9.48 -15.45
N GLY A 208 -4.23 8.83 -14.42
CA GLY A 208 -3.75 7.55 -13.89
C GLY A 208 -3.88 6.41 -14.89
N ASN A 209 -3.54 5.20 -14.45
CA ASN A 209 -3.61 4.02 -15.29
C ASN A 209 -5.05 3.71 -15.71
N PRO A 210 -5.24 3.01 -16.85
CA PRO A 210 -6.58 2.65 -17.35
C PRO A 210 -7.44 1.85 -16.37
N ASP A 211 -6.82 1.15 -15.41
CA ASP A 211 -7.54 0.41 -14.36
C ASP A 211 -8.20 1.30 -13.30
N GLY A 212 -7.93 2.61 -13.32
CA GLY A 212 -8.53 3.58 -12.41
C GLY A 212 -7.99 3.51 -10.98
N MET A 213 -6.85 2.85 -10.75
CA MET A 213 -6.20 2.75 -9.42
C MET A 213 -4.74 3.18 -9.46
N HIS A 214 -3.97 2.61 -10.39
CA HIS A 214 -2.52 2.80 -10.42
C HIS A 214 -2.15 4.13 -11.08
N TRP A 215 -0.91 4.55 -10.90
CA TRP A 215 -0.46 5.86 -11.29
C TRP A 215 0.41 5.79 -12.55
N GLY A 216 0.32 6.85 -13.35
CA GLY A 216 1.37 7.13 -14.33
C GLY A 216 2.61 7.68 -13.63
N TRP A 217 3.67 7.91 -14.40
CA TRP A 217 4.94 8.44 -13.86
C TRP A 217 4.79 9.79 -13.14
N GLU A 218 3.84 10.63 -13.56
CA GLU A 218 3.50 11.88 -12.86
C GLU A 218 3.06 11.62 -11.41
N GLY A 219 2.14 10.67 -11.20
CA GLY A 219 1.67 10.32 -9.86
C GLY A 219 2.78 9.71 -9.01
N HIS A 220 3.63 8.86 -9.58
CA HIS A 220 4.82 8.35 -8.88
C HIS A 220 5.78 9.47 -8.48
N ALA A 221 6.04 10.43 -9.36
CA ALA A 221 6.90 11.57 -9.07
C ALA A 221 6.32 12.45 -7.95
N SER A 222 5.02 12.72 -7.97
CA SER A 222 4.32 13.51 -6.94
C SER A 222 4.36 12.83 -5.58
N VAL A 223 4.05 11.52 -5.51
CA VAL A 223 4.14 10.74 -4.26
C VAL A 223 5.57 10.66 -3.77
N GLY A 224 6.52 10.43 -4.68
CA GLY A 224 7.94 10.35 -4.35
C GLY A 224 8.45 11.61 -3.65
N LYS A 225 8.13 12.78 -4.20
CA LYS A 225 8.47 14.09 -3.64
C LYS A 225 7.77 14.37 -2.31
N ALA A 226 6.47 14.07 -2.23
CA ALA A 226 5.70 14.30 -1.02
C ALA A 226 6.16 13.41 0.15
N MET A 227 6.49 12.15 -0.13
CA MET A 227 7.07 11.25 0.86
C MET A 227 8.48 11.69 1.27
N ALA A 228 9.31 12.19 0.34
CA ALA A 228 10.63 12.72 0.69
C ALA A 228 10.52 13.93 1.63
N ALA A 229 9.57 14.82 1.39
CA ALA A 229 9.29 15.95 2.29
C ALA A 229 8.81 15.49 3.68
N LEU A 230 8.06 14.39 3.76
CA LEU A 230 7.61 13.80 5.02
C LEU A 230 8.76 13.16 5.81
N ILE A 231 9.66 12.44 5.12
CA ILE A 231 10.76 11.70 5.73
C ILE A 231 11.96 12.60 6.08
N GLY A 232 12.28 13.59 5.24
CA GLY A 232 13.47 14.42 5.36
C GLY A 232 13.72 14.98 6.77
N PRO A 233 12.72 15.60 7.43
CA PRO A 233 12.87 16.12 8.78
C PRO A 233 13.18 15.05 9.84
N LEU A 234 12.77 13.79 9.62
CA LEU A 234 12.98 12.68 10.56
C LEU A 234 14.39 12.08 10.47
N LEU A 235 15.11 12.35 9.38
CA LEU A 235 16.47 11.89 9.14
C LEU A 235 17.53 12.94 9.48
N ALA A 236 17.12 14.18 9.73
CA ALA A 236 18.04 15.21 10.19
C ALA A 236 18.49 14.88 11.63
N PRO A 237 19.79 14.99 11.95
CA PRO A 237 20.22 14.89 13.34
C PRO A 237 19.53 15.98 14.16
N GLU A 238 19.12 15.66 15.40
CA GLU A 238 18.67 16.68 16.35
C GLU A 238 19.72 17.78 16.40
N ALA A 239 19.32 19.02 16.10
CA ALA A 239 20.20 20.16 16.28
C ALA A 239 20.60 20.23 17.77
N PRO A 240 21.90 20.45 18.08
CA PRO A 240 22.39 20.52 19.45
C PRO A 240 21.76 21.65 20.27
#